data_AF-A0AAU4EKZ2-F1
#
_entry.id   AF-A0AAU4EKZ2-F1
#
_cell.length_a   1.000
_cell.length_b   1.000
_cell.length_c   1.000
_cell.angle_alpha   90.00
_cell.angle_beta   90.00
_cell.angle_gamma   90.00
#
_symmetry.space_group_name_H-M   'P 1'
#
loop_
_entity.id
_entity.type
_entity.pdbx_description
1 polymer ?
#
loop_
_entity_poly.entity_id
_entity_poly.type
_entity_poly.pdbx_seq_one_letter_code
_entity_poly.pdbx_strand_id
1 'polypeptide(L)'
;MEIILRLLSAWARGTSRRAGANVEGLTGQALETVVRQVFAVVMEKLSDDPSIRAFLAAAKAGGDVPADAHTAALSTLERAASQDQQFAGALHELTPVRTGSGHQTAQSPQWSVTTGDISGRNVRITNRNKVVNYARRNPVAAGLSTLVLVVAMVAAVLAATRPDSGRTGAEAFAGNWTASDGSGIKVFGEDGRCEGFYYNGREQLDIGGPMTCAVSDSPGTNGRYTLTVTQQPNQATYEAALDSSDHISVYTGSGAPLYELSRH
;
A
#
# COMPACT_ATOMS: atom_id res chain seq x y z
N MET A 1 13.50 0.83 -17.61
CA MET A 1 13.62 1.80 -16.50
C MET A 1 12.71 3.01 -16.67
N GLU A 2 12.60 3.61 -17.85
CA GLU A 2 11.72 4.78 -18.09
C GLU A 2 10.27 4.62 -17.60
N ILE A 3 9.68 3.44 -17.82
CA ILE A 3 8.33 3.12 -17.36
C ILE A 3 8.19 3.18 -15.83
N ILE A 4 9.25 2.82 -15.10
CA ILE A 4 9.29 2.89 -13.63
C ILE A 4 9.19 4.35 -13.17
N LEU A 5 9.92 5.27 -13.82
CA LEU A 5 9.81 6.71 -13.50
C LEU A 5 8.42 7.27 -13.84
N ARG A 6 7.80 6.82 -14.92
CA ARG A 6 6.39 7.18 -15.23
C ARG A 6 5.44 6.68 -14.16
N LEU A 7 5.61 5.45 -13.66
CA LEU A 7 4.79 4.91 -12.58
C LEU A 7 5.04 5.63 -11.25
N LEU A 8 6.28 5.99 -10.93
CA LEU A 8 6.64 6.77 -9.74
C LEU A 8 6.09 8.21 -9.80
N SER A 9 6.16 8.87 -10.97
CA SER A 9 5.56 10.19 -11.14
C SER A 9 4.03 10.14 -11.04
N ALA A 10 3.41 9.10 -11.60
CA ALA A 10 1.99 8.83 -11.40
C ALA A 10 1.68 8.64 -9.91
N TRP A 11 2.49 7.88 -9.16
CA TRP A 11 2.36 7.72 -7.71
C TRP A 11 2.37 9.07 -6.98
N ALA A 12 3.41 9.89 -7.25
CA ALA A 12 3.67 11.15 -6.57
C ALA A 12 2.59 12.21 -6.80
N ARG A 13 1.92 12.19 -7.96
CA ARG A 13 0.82 13.12 -8.30
C ARG A 13 -0.49 12.84 -7.54
N GLY A 14 -0.56 11.74 -6.78
CA GLY A 14 -1.72 11.37 -5.99
C GLY A 14 -2.83 10.68 -6.80
N THR A 15 -3.74 9.99 -6.10
CA THR A 15 -4.85 9.22 -6.67
C THR A 15 -5.79 10.07 -7.51
N SER A 16 -6.14 11.27 -7.03
CA SER A 16 -7.13 12.17 -7.66
C SER A 16 -6.70 12.61 -9.06
N ARG A 17 -5.39 12.77 -9.31
CA ARG A 17 -4.85 13.14 -10.63
C ARG A 17 -4.55 11.93 -11.53
N ARG A 18 -4.64 10.71 -10.99
CA ARG A 18 -4.49 9.47 -11.77
C ARG A 18 -5.81 8.97 -12.36
N ALA A 19 -6.96 9.50 -11.92
CA ALA A 19 -8.25 9.18 -12.52
C ALA A 19 -8.24 9.56 -14.01
N GLY A 20 -8.24 8.55 -14.88
CA GLY A 20 -8.14 8.72 -16.34
C GLY A 20 -6.73 8.72 -16.93
N ALA A 21 -5.68 8.60 -16.11
CA ALA A 21 -4.32 8.42 -16.61
C ALA A 21 -4.17 7.04 -17.27
N ASN A 22 -3.53 7.02 -18.44
CA ASN A 22 -3.14 5.80 -19.12
C ASN A 22 -1.61 5.75 -19.14
N VAL A 23 -1.04 4.77 -18.44
CA VAL A 23 0.39 4.49 -18.48
C VAL A 23 0.59 3.17 -19.19
N GLU A 24 0.98 3.22 -20.46
CA GLU A 24 1.27 2.03 -21.28
C GLU A 24 0.11 1.02 -21.33
N GLY A 25 -1.13 1.51 -21.44
CA GLY A 25 -2.34 0.68 -21.48
C GLY A 25 -2.89 0.30 -20.11
N LEU A 26 -2.18 0.60 -19.02
CA LEU A 26 -2.71 0.43 -17.67
C LEU A 26 -3.64 1.59 -17.31
N THR A 27 -4.86 1.26 -16.89
CA THR A 27 -5.86 2.21 -16.38
C THR A 27 -6.49 1.67 -15.10
N GLY A 28 -7.17 2.56 -14.36
CA GLY A 28 -7.97 2.19 -13.19
C GLY A 28 -7.20 1.39 -12.14
N GLN A 29 -7.78 0.27 -11.70
CA GLN A 29 -7.25 -0.56 -10.62
C GLN A 29 -5.95 -1.28 -10.97
N ALA A 30 -5.77 -1.66 -12.24
CA ALA A 30 -4.53 -2.31 -12.69
C ALA A 30 -3.34 -1.35 -12.60
N LEU A 31 -3.53 -0.10 -13.05
CA LEU A 31 -2.53 0.96 -12.91
C LEU A 31 -2.21 1.20 -11.43
N GLU A 32 -3.23 1.31 -10.58
CA GLU A 32 -3.04 1.59 -9.16
C GLU A 32 -2.22 0.50 -8.45
N THR A 33 -2.51 -0.77 -8.76
CA THR A 33 -1.81 -1.91 -8.17
C THR A 33 -0.33 -1.90 -8.55
N VAL A 34 -0.03 -1.74 -9.84
CA VAL A 34 1.34 -1.72 -10.36
C VAL A 34 2.11 -0.51 -9.82
N VAL A 35 1.49 0.67 -9.81
CA VAL A 35 2.09 1.90 -9.27
C VAL A 35 2.47 1.73 -7.79
N ARG A 36 1.59 1.10 -6.98
CA ARG A 36 1.85 0.84 -5.56
C ARG A 36 2.99 -0.15 -5.35
N GLN A 37 3.03 -1.24 -6.12
CA GLN A 37 4.08 -2.24 -6.04
C GLN A 37 5.45 -1.67 -6.46
N VAL A 38 5.49 -0.92 -7.56
CA VAL A 38 6.71 -0.26 -8.02
C VAL A 38 7.24 0.72 -6.99
N PHE A 39 6.35 1.53 -6.40
CA PHE A 39 6.74 2.46 -5.36
C PHE A 39 7.32 1.73 -4.13
N ALA A 40 6.67 0.66 -3.66
CA ALA A 40 7.16 -0.12 -2.53
C ALA A 40 8.57 -0.67 -2.76
N VAL A 41 8.80 -1.31 -3.93
CA VAL A 41 10.11 -1.87 -4.30
C VAL A 41 11.19 -0.80 -4.39
N VAL A 42 10.88 0.35 -4.99
CA VAL A 42 11.84 1.46 -5.13
C VAL A 42 12.15 2.08 -3.77
N MET A 43 11.15 2.31 -2.93
CA MET A 43 11.35 2.95 -1.63
C MET A 43 12.06 2.05 -0.62
N GLU A 44 11.85 0.74 -0.67
CA GLU A 44 12.61 -0.20 0.16
C GLU A 44 14.12 -0.08 -0.07
N LYS A 45 14.53 0.14 -1.33
CA LYS A 45 15.94 0.20 -1.70
C LYS A 45 16.54 1.60 -1.69
N LEU A 46 15.76 2.62 -2.08
CA LEU A 46 16.24 3.95 -2.44
C LEU A 46 15.56 5.09 -1.67
N SER A 47 14.95 4.81 -0.51
CA SER A 47 14.29 5.84 0.32
C SER A 47 15.20 7.02 0.66
N ASP A 48 16.47 6.74 0.93
CA ASP A 48 17.45 7.73 1.38
C ASP A 48 18.14 8.45 0.22
N ASP A 49 17.99 7.93 -1.01
CA ASP A 49 18.67 8.49 -2.18
C ASP A 49 18.13 9.90 -2.51
N PRO A 50 19.01 10.92 -2.56
CA PRO A 50 18.59 12.29 -2.77
C PRO A 50 17.99 12.52 -4.16
N SER A 51 18.39 11.75 -5.18
CA SER A 51 17.89 11.90 -6.54
C SER A 51 16.46 11.38 -6.67
N ILE A 52 16.15 10.25 -6.01
CA ILE A 52 14.77 9.72 -5.94
C ILE A 52 13.85 10.67 -5.18
N ARG A 53 14.31 11.22 -4.04
CA ARG A 53 13.51 12.19 -3.27
C ARG A 53 13.25 13.48 -4.04
N ALA A 54 14.28 14.03 -4.71
CA ALA A 54 14.14 15.23 -5.53
C ALA A 54 13.14 15.02 -6.69
N PHE A 55 13.21 13.86 -7.35
CA PHE A 55 12.27 13.47 -8.40
C PHE A 55 10.83 13.40 -7.88
N LEU A 56 10.58 12.70 -6.77
CA LEU A 56 9.24 12.56 -6.19
C LEU A 56 8.67 13.91 -5.73
N ALA A 57 9.50 14.78 -5.15
CA ALA A 57 9.09 16.12 -4.75
C ALA A 57 8.69 16.97 -5.97
N ALA A 58 9.48 16.95 -7.04
CA ALA A 58 9.17 17.64 -8.29
C ALA A 58 7.89 17.10 -8.95
N ALA A 59 7.72 15.77 -8.98
CA ALA A 59 6.51 15.15 -9.52
C ALA A 59 5.25 15.50 -8.71
N LYS A 60 5.37 15.59 -7.38
CA LYS A 60 4.28 15.97 -6.46
C LYS A 60 3.85 17.44 -6.63
N ALA A 61 4.76 18.33 -6.99
CA ALA A 61 4.44 19.74 -7.26
C ALA A 61 3.46 19.93 -8.43
N GLY A 62 3.19 18.88 -9.23
CA GLY A 62 2.12 18.85 -10.22
C GLY A 62 2.47 19.45 -11.57
N GLY A 63 3.72 19.89 -11.76
CA GLY A 63 4.30 20.28 -13.04
C GLY A 63 5.06 19.14 -13.74
N ASP A 64 5.70 19.47 -14.85
CA ASP A 64 6.68 18.59 -15.49
C ASP A 64 7.91 18.46 -14.59
N VAL A 65 8.41 17.23 -14.46
CA VAL A 65 9.62 16.97 -13.70
C VAL A 65 10.80 17.59 -14.46
N PRO A 66 11.65 18.41 -13.83
CA PRO A 66 12.84 18.94 -14.46
C PRO A 66 13.71 17.83 -15.08
N ALA A 67 14.26 18.08 -16.27
CA ALA A 67 15.00 17.07 -17.05
C ALA A 67 16.25 16.54 -16.31
N ASP A 68 16.89 17.39 -15.51
CA ASP A 68 18.01 17.04 -14.64
C ASP A 68 17.57 16.10 -13.50
N ALA A 69 16.47 16.40 -12.81
CA ALA A 69 15.90 15.53 -11.78
C ALA A 69 15.47 14.17 -12.35
N HIS A 70 14.89 14.17 -13.55
CA HIS A 70 14.54 12.96 -14.28
C HIS A 70 15.77 12.10 -14.60
N THR A 71 16.80 12.71 -15.20
CA THR A 71 18.05 12.02 -15.57
C THR A 71 18.79 11.48 -14.35
N ALA A 72 18.83 12.24 -13.26
CA ALA A 72 19.45 11.82 -12.00
C ALA A 72 18.74 10.61 -11.39
N ALA A 73 17.40 10.61 -11.36
CA ALA A 73 16.61 9.48 -10.87
C ALA A 73 16.78 8.23 -11.75
N LEU A 74 16.79 8.39 -13.08
CA LEU A 74 17.02 7.30 -14.02
C LEU A 74 18.38 6.64 -13.79
N SER A 75 19.44 7.46 -13.74
CA SER A 75 20.81 6.97 -13.51
C SER A 75 20.95 6.22 -12.18
N THR A 76 20.19 6.64 -11.17
CA THR A 76 20.17 6.02 -9.84
C THR A 76 19.47 4.67 -9.87
N LEU A 77 18.31 4.57 -10.53
CA LEU A 77 17.61 3.30 -10.72
C LEU A 77 18.46 2.29 -11.50
N GLU A 78 19.12 2.73 -12.58
CA GLU A 78 20.00 1.88 -13.38
C GLU A 78 21.22 1.41 -12.60
N ARG A 79 21.87 2.31 -11.85
CA ARG A 79 22.99 1.98 -10.98
C ARG A 79 22.58 0.96 -9.91
N ALA A 80 21.46 1.19 -9.23
CA ALA A 80 20.94 0.28 -8.21
C ALA A 80 20.61 -1.11 -8.80
N ALA A 81 19.95 -1.16 -9.95
CA ALA A 81 19.65 -2.42 -10.64
C ALA A 81 20.91 -3.15 -11.13
N SER A 82 21.96 -2.42 -11.53
CA SER A 82 23.23 -3.04 -11.91
C SER A 82 23.99 -3.66 -10.73
N GLN A 83 23.79 -3.09 -9.53
CA GLN A 83 24.44 -3.54 -8.29
C GLN A 83 23.65 -4.63 -7.55
N ASP A 84 22.35 -4.71 -7.79
CA ASP A 84 21.43 -5.62 -7.09
C ASP A 84 20.50 -6.32 -8.10
N GLN A 85 20.79 -7.60 -8.35
CA GLN A 85 20.00 -8.41 -9.28
C GLN A 85 18.60 -8.73 -8.77
N GLN A 86 18.38 -8.77 -7.45
CA GLN A 86 17.04 -8.99 -6.90
C GLN A 86 16.17 -7.76 -7.15
N PHE A 87 16.72 -6.57 -6.92
CA PHE A 87 16.06 -5.31 -7.24
C PHE A 87 15.76 -5.19 -8.75
N ALA A 88 16.73 -5.54 -9.60
CA ALA A 88 16.53 -5.55 -11.05
C ALA A 88 15.42 -6.52 -11.48
N GLY A 89 15.39 -7.73 -10.90
CA GLY A 89 14.36 -8.74 -11.15
C GLY A 89 12.97 -8.25 -10.76
N ALA A 90 12.83 -7.68 -9.56
CA ALA A 90 11.57 -7.13 -9.07
C ALA A 90 11.06 -5.99 -9.97
N LEU A 91 11.93 -5.08 -10.42
CA LEU A 91 11.53 -4.03 -11.37
C LEU A 91 11.13 -4.59 -12.74
N HIS A 92 11.77 -5.66 -13.20
CA HIS A 92 11.43 -6.32 -14.46
C HIS A 92 10.06 -7.02 -14.39
N GLU A 93 9.75 -7.71 -13.30
CA GLU A 93 8.45 -8.37 -13.09
C GLU A 93 7.29 -7.37 -13.04
N LEU A 94 7.53 -6.18 -12.49
CA LEU A 94 6.52 -5.11 -12.39
C LEU A 94 6.39 -4.26 -13.66
N THR A 95 7.27 -4.47 -14.64
CA THR A 95 7.18 -3.76 -15.93
C THR A 95 6.11 -4.44 -16.78
N PRO A 96 4.98 -3.79 -17.11
CA PRO A 96 3.96 -4.39 -17.96
C PRO A 96 4.58 -4.76 -19.31
N VAL A 97 4.57 -6.05 -19.63
CA VAL A 97 4.99 -6.54 -20.94
C VAL A 97 3.95 -6.06 -21.94
N ARG A 98 4.39 -5.28 -22.92
CA ARG A 98 3.55 -4.80 -24.03
C ARG A 98 3.14 -6.03 -24.85
N THR A 99 2.03 -6.67 -24.48
CA THR A 99 1.42 -7.70 -25.33
C THR A 99 0.93 -6.98 -26.57
N GLY A 100 1.70 -7.10 -27.66
CA GLY A 100 1.33 -6.54 -28.95
C GLY A 100 -0.11 -6.94 -29.28
N SER A 101 -0.87 -5.96 -29.76
CA SER A 101 -2.30 -6.03 -30.06
C SER A 101 -2.62 -7.06 -31.15
N GLY A 102 -2.47 -8.35 -30.85
CA GLY A 102 -3.12 -9.43 -31.56
C GLY A 102 -4.49 -9.63 -30.94
N HIS A 103 -5.56 -9.46 -31.72
CA HIS A 103 -6.89 -9.90 -31.35
C HIS A 103 -6.84 -11.41 -31.03
N GLN A 104 -6.72 -11.77 -29.76
CA GLN A 104 -7.00 -13.12 -29.27
C GLN A 104 -8.15 -13.02 -28.27
N THR A 105 -9.25 -13.64 -28.66
CA THR A 105 -10.45 -13.89 -27.89
C THR A 105 -10.13 -14.46 -26.50
N ALA A 106 -10.79 -13.87 -25.51
CA ALA A 106 -10.87 -14.23 -24.09
C ALA A 106 -10.29 -15.60 -23.68
N GLN A 107 -9.17 -15.57 -22.96
CA GLN A 107 -8.87 -16.51 -21.89
C GLN A 107 -8.35 -15.72 -20.69
N SER A 108 -9.02 -15.88 -19.56
CA SER A 108 -8.65 -15.33 -18.26
C SER A 108 -7.26 -15.81 -17.85
N PRO A 109 -6.34 -14.92 -17.42
CA PRO A 109 -5.04 -15.34 -16.92
C PRO A 109 -5.21 -15.96 -15.53
N GLN A 110 -5.13 -17.28 -15.47
CA GLN A 110 -4.98 -18.03 -14.23
C GLN A 110 -3.53 -17.86 -13.75
N TRP A 111 -3.30 -16.93 -12.82
CA TRP A 111 -2.02 -16.83 -12.12
C TRP A 111 -1.83 -18.07 -11.26
N SER A 112 -1.10 -19.06 -11.77
CA SER A 112 -0.60 -20.18 -10.98
C SER A 112 0.76 -19.79 -10.38
N VAL A 113 0.79 -19.71 -9.05
CA VAL A 113 2.04 -19.61 -8.31
C VAL A 113 2.73 -20.97 -8.38
N THR A 114 3.76 -21.06 -9.22
CA THR A 114 4.61 -22.25 -9.31
C THR A 114 5.59 -22.22 -8.14
N THR A 115 5.38 -23.10 -7.17
CA THR A 115 6.36 -23.43 -6.13
C THR A 115 7.45 -24.30 -6.76
N GLY A 116 8.60 -23.71 -7.04
CA GLY A 116 9.78 -24.40 -7.55
C GLY A 116 10.62 -24.98 -6.41
N ASP A 117 10.79 -26.30 -6.43
CA ASP A 117 11.72 -27.07 -5.60
C ASP A 117 13.17 -26.80 -6.07
N ILE A 118 14.05 -26.34 -5.17
CA ILE A 118 15.46 -26.07 -5.47
C ILE A 118 16.28 -27.31 -5.11
N SER A 119 16.43 -28.20 -6.10
CA SER A 119 17.46 -29.24 -6.11
C SER A 119 18.82 -28.66 -6.52
N GLY A 120 19.86 -29.02 -5.76
CA GLY A 120 21.10 -28.27 -5.62
C GLY A 120 22.15 -28.31 -6.74
N ARG A 121 23.17 -27.46 -6.56
CA ARG A 121 24.56 -27.70 -7.02
C ARG A 121 25.56 -26.94 -6.16
N ASN A 122 26.65 -27.63 -5.84
CA ASN A 122 27.73 -27.23 -4.94
C ASN A 122 28.44 -25.93 -5.35
N VAL A 123 28.50 -24.95 -4.44
CA VAL A 123 29.49 -23.86 -4.49
C VAL A 123 30.44 -24.01 -3.30
N ARG A 124 31.68 -24.37 -3.59
CA ARG A 124 32.76 -24.54 -2.60
C ARG A 124 33.38 -23.19 -2.28
N ILE A 125 32.86 -22.50 -1.26
CA ILE A 125 33.48 -21.28 -0.73
C ILE A 125 34.45 -21.68 0.39
N THR A 126 35.74 -21.59 0.12
CA THR A 126 36.79 -21.85 1.12
C THR A 126 37.10 -20.54 1.83
N ASN A 127 36.39 -20.26 2.93
CA ASN A 127 36.72 -19.15 3.83
C ASN A 127 37.36 -19.70 5.11
N ARG A 128 38.68 -19.59 5.20
CA ARG A 128 39.44 -19.88 6.42
C ARG A 128 39.42 -18.65 7.30
N ASN A 129 38.46 -18.57 8.23
CA ASN A 129 38.57 -17.63 9.34
C ASN A 129 38.36 -18.31 10.70
N LYS A 130 39.35 -18.09 11.57
CA LYS A 130 39.74 -18.92 12.71
C LYS A 130 39.05 -18.45 13.99
N VAL A 131 37.72 -18.42 14.01
CA VAL A 131 36.91 -18.07 15.22
C VAL A 131 35.95 -19.21 15.62
N VAL A 132 35.91 -20.29 14.85
CA VAL A 132 35.03 -21.44 15.14
C VAL A 132 35.76 -22.46 16.02
N ASN A 133 35.82 -22.24 17.32
CA ASN A 133 36.07 -23.37 18.25
C ASN A 133 35.26 -23.36 19.55
N TYR A 134 34.23 -22.51 19.66
CA TYR A 134 33.29 -22.59 20.79
C TYR A 134 31.84 -22.90 20.36
N ALA A 135 31.42 -22.48 19.17
CA ALA A 135 30.05 -22.71 18.67
C ALA A 135 29.80 -24.11 18.06
N ARG A 136 30.82 -24.98 17.99
CA ARG A 136 30.70 -26.30 17.34
C ARG A 136 30.26 -27.44 18.27
N ARG A 137 30.06 -27.17 19.57
CA ARG A 137 29.68 -28.22 20.55
C ARG A 137 28.21 -28.22 20.98
N ASN A 138 27.41 -27.18 20.69
CA ASN A 138 25.97 -27.16 21.01
C ASN A 138 25.17 -26.23 20.06
N PRO A 139 24.57 -26.73 18.95
CA PRO A 139 23.89 -25.89 17.96
C PRO A 139 22.45 -25.47 18.31
N VAL A 140 21.88 -25.91 19.45
CA VAL A 140 20.44 -25.68 19.77
C VAL A 140 20.20 -24.53 20.76
N ALA A 141 21.20 -24.13 21.57
CA ALA A 141 20.99 -23.18 22.66
C ALA A 141 21.31 -21.71 22.35
N ALA A 142 21.94 -21.41 21.20
CA ALA A 142 22.39 -20.05 20.87
C ALA A 142 21.48 -19.29 19.88
N GLY A 143 20.52 -19.97 19.23
CA GLY A 143 19.63 -19.35 18.24
C GLY A 143 18.30 -18.83 18.80
N LEU A 144 17.89 -19.30 19.98
CA LEU A 144 16.57 -18.95 20.55
C LEU A 144 16.59 -17.69 21.44
N SER A 145 17.76 -17.30 21.96
CA SER A 145 17.86 -16.17 22.89
C SER A 145 17.93 -14.79 22.21
N THR A 146 18.41 -14.70 20.97
CA THR A 146 18.44 -13.44 20.20
C THR A 146 17.12 -13.14 19.49
N LEU A 147 16.38 -14.17 19.03
CA LEU A 147 15.10 -13.96 18.35
C LEU A 147 14.00 -13.45 19.31
N VAL A 148 13.93 -13.98 20.53
CA VAL A 148 12.91 -13.58 21.52
C VAL A 148 13.11 -12.13 21.98
N LEU A 149 14.36 -11.66 22.08
CA LEU A 149 14.68 -10.29 22.51
C LEU A 149 14.40 -9.24 21.44
N VAL A 150 14.61 -9.58 20.16
CA VAL A 150 14.26 -8.69 19.03
C VAL A 150 12.75 -8.63 18.83
N VAL A 151 12.02 -9.75 18.93
CA VAL A 151 10.55 -9.75 18.85
C VAL A 151 9.93 -9.00 20.03
N ALA A 152 10.46 -9.14 21.25
CA ALA A 152 10.00 -8.39 22.41
C ALA A 152 10.27 -6.89 22.31
N MET A 153 11.42 -6.48 21.75
CA MET A 153 11.71 -5.06 21.53
C MET A 153 10.88 -4.45 20.40
N VAL A 154 10.61 -5.19 19.30
CA VAL A 154 9.71 -4.71 18.23
C VAL A 154 8.27 -4.59 18.74
N ALA A 155 7.79 -5.52 19.56
CA ALA A 155 6.47 -5.42 20.20
C ALA A 155 6.38 -4.26 21.20
N ALA A 156 7.46 -3.98 21.95
CA ALA A 156 7.51 -2.85 22.88
C ALA A 156 7.57 -1.50 22.16
N VAL A 157 8.30 -1.39 21.05
CA VAL A 157 8.36 -0.17 20.22
C VAL A 157 7.03 0.06 19.49
N LEU A 158 6.36 -0.99 19.00
CA LEU A 158 5.01 -0.89 18.42
C LEU A 158 3.92 -0.55 19.45
N ALA A 159 4.09 -0.95 20.71
CA ALA A 159 3.18 -0.57 21.79
C ALA A 159 3.39 0.87 22.29
N ALA A 160 4.61 1.40 22.16
CA ALA A 160 5.00 2.73 22.64
C ALA A 160 4.71 3.88 21.65
N THR A 161 4.36 3.59 20.39
CA THR A 161 3.96 4.60 19.39
C THR A 161 2.46 4.72 19.22
N ARG A 162 1.64 4.30 20.19
CA ARG A 162 0.21 4.60 20.16
C ARG A 162 0.03 6.10 20.35
N PRO A 163 -0.52 6.83 19.35
CA PRO A 163 -0.89 8.22 19.55
C PRO A 163 -1.89 8.27 20.71
N ASP A 164 -1.59 9.15 21.65
CA ASP A 164 -2.47 9.48 22.76
C ASP A 164 -3.72 10.16 22.20
N SER A 165 -4.90 9.55 22.39
CA SER A 165 -6.21 10.24 22.34
C SER A 165 -7.37 9.32 22.75
N GLY A 166 -7.26 8.69 23.94
CA GLY A 166 -8.33 8.33 24.89
C GLY A 166 -9.72 7.81 24.47
N ARG A 167 -9.98 7.56 23.19
CA ARG A 167 -11.28 7.21 22.60
C ARG A 167 -11.15 5.83 21.99
N THR A 168 -11.98 4.90 22.45
CA THR A 168 -11.93 3.49 22.08
C THR A 168 -13.33 3.04 21.70
N GLY A 169 -13.60 2.98 20.40
CA GLY A 169 -14.92 2.62 19.91
C GLY A 169 -15.33 3.52 18.76
N ALA A 170 -16.64 3.64 18.54
CA ALA A 170 -17.19 4.47 17.49
C ALA A 170 -16.85 5.97 17.67
N GLU A 171 -16.66 6.42 18.92
CA GLU A 171 -16.30 7.81 19.24
C GLU A 171 -14.89 8.19 18.77
N ALA A 172 -14.02 7.21 18.47
CA ALA A 172 -12.72 7.46 17.85
C ALA A 172 -12.85 7.97 16.40
N PHE A 173 -13.97 7.67 15.75
CA PHE A 173 -14.29 8.17 14.40
C PHE A 173 -14.87 9.59 14.43
N ALA A 174 -15.39 10.04 15.56
CA ALA A 174 -16.19 11.27 15.64
C ALA A 174 -15.45 12.50 15.08
N GLY A 175 -16.06 13.20 14.13
CA GLY A 175 -15.54 14.42 13.49
C GLY A 175 -15.81 14.51 12.00
N ASN A 176 -15.21 15.53 11.38
CA ASN A 176 -15.32 15.79 9.95
C ASN A 176 -14.09 15.25 9.22
N TRP A 177 -14.32 14.56 8.11
CA TRP A 177 -13.31 13.86 7.37
C TRP A 177 -13.42 14.14 5.88
N THR A 178 -12.29 14.32 5.21
CA THR A 178 -12.24 14.51 3.76
C THR A 178 -11.93 13.18 3.09
N ALA A 179 -12.79 12.77 2.15
CA ALA A 179 -12.59 11.53 1.42
C ALA A 179 -11.62 11.70 0.24
N SER A 180 -10.69 10.74 0.09
CA SER A 180 -9.66 10.75 -0.96
C SER A 180 -10.22 10.59 -2.38
N ASP A 181 -11.46 10.11 -2.50
CA ASP A 181 -12.17 9.88 -3.76
C ASP A 181 -12.90 11.14 -4.29
N GLY A 182 -12.86 12.26 -3.56
CA GLY A 182 -13.46 13.53 -3.96
C GLY A 182 -14.95 13.67 -3.69
N SER A 183 -15.58 12.68 -3.03
CA SER A 183 -17.01 12.67 -2.70
C SER A 183 -17.43 13.60 -1.53
N GLY A 184 -16.57 14.57 -1.20
CA GLY A 184 -16.82 15.58 -0.17
C GLY A 184 -16.52 15.12 1.26
N ILE A 185 -17.11 15.85 2.21
CA ILE A 185 -16.90 15.66 3.65
C ILE A 185 -17.80 14.53 4.16
N LYS A 186 -17.21 13.67 4.99
CA LYS A 186 -17.90 12.64 5.79
C LYS A 186 -17.93 13.09 7.24
N VAL A 187 -19.07 12.91 7.89
CA VAL A 187 -19.24 13.32 9.28
C VAL A 187 -19.55 12.09 10.11
N PHE A 188 -18.80 11.86 11.18
CA PHE A 188 -19.13 10.87 12.21
C PHE A 188 -19.51 11.60 13.50
N GLY A 189 -20.65 11.24 14.07
CA GLY A 189 -21.07 11.64 15.41
C GLY A 189 -20.34 10.83 16.48
N GLU A 190 -20.41 11.31 17.73
CA GLU A 190 -19.85 10.60 18.90
C GLU A 190 -20.61 9.30 19.23
N ASP A 191 -21.84 9.16 18.75
CA ASP A 191 -22.68 7.96 18.89
C ASP A 191 -22.48 6.94 17.76
N GLY A 192 -21.46 7.12 16.92
CA GLY A 192 -21.18 6.25 15.78
C GLY A 192 -22.10 6.45 14.58
N ARG A 193 -23.12 7.30 14.66
CA ARG A 193 -23.92 7.68 13.48
C ARG A 193 -23.09 8.54 12.54
N CYS A 194 -23.38 8.50 11.25
CA CYS A 194 -22.63 9.28 10.28
C CYS A 194 -23.47 9.81 9.12
N GLU A 195 -22.89 10.78 8.42
CA GLU A 195 -23.46 11.46 7.25
C GLU A 195 -22.43 11.55 6.12
N GLY A 196 -22.90 11.71 4.89
CA GLY A 196 -22.05 11.89 3.71
C GLY A 196 -21.63 10.60 2.99
N PHE A 197 -22.08 9.42 3.43
CA PHE A 197 -21.64 8.11 2.90
C PHE A 197 -22.43 7.58 1.69
N TYR A 198 -22.71 8.44 0.71
CA TYR A 198 -23.47 8.11 -0.49
C TYR A 198 -22.65 7.25 -1.46
N TYR A 199 -22.88 5.93 -1.54
CA TYR A 199 -22.16 5.07 -2.49
C TYR A 199 -22.98 3.88 -2.99
N ASN A 200 -22.79 3.55 -4.26
CA ASN A 200 -22.97 2.21 -4.81
C ASN A 200 -21.61 1.73 -5.34
N GLY A 201 -20.86 1.04 -4.50
CA GLY A 201 -19.47 0.69 -4.80
C GLY A 201 -18.56 1.92 -4.78
N ARG A 202 -18.13 2.41 -5.95
CA ARG A 202 -17.23 3.57 -6.10
C ARG A 202 -17.93 4.84 -6.60
N GLU A 203 -19.21 4.76 -6.95
CA GLU A 203 -19.96 5.91 -7.49
C GLU A 203 -20.89 6.47 -6.43
N GLN A 204 -20.94 7.80 -6.34
CA GLN A 204 -21.85 8.50 -5.44
C GLN A 204 -23.29 8.28 -5.90
N LEU A 205 -24.07 7.54 -5.11
CA LEU A 205 -25.45 7.24 -5.44
C LEU A 205 -26.39 8.20 -4.70
N ASP A 206 -27.01 9.12 -5.43
CA ASP A 206 -28.10 9.97 -4.91
C ASP A 206 -29.43 9.50 -5.51
N ILE A 207 -30.05 8.50 -4.86
CA ILE A 207 -31.40 8.03 -5.24
C ILE A 207 -32.52 8.85 -4.59
N GLY A 208 -32.19 9.93 -3.86
CA GLY A 208 -33.15 10.72 -3.10
C GLY A 208 -33.68 10.00 -1.86
N GLY A 209 -33.84 10.75 -0.76
CA GLY A 209 -34.38 10.25 0.51
C GLY A 209 -33.34 10.20 1.64
N PRO A 210 -33.80 10.08 2.90
CA PRO A 210 -32.92 10.09 4.05
C PRO A 210 -32.02 8.83 4.04
N MET A 211 -30.72 9.07 4.14
CA MET A 211 -29.71 8.04 4.36
C MET A 211 -29.24 8.14 5.80
N THR A 212 -28.98 6.99 6.43
CA THR A 212 -28.30 6.90 7.71
C THR A 212 -27.07 6.03 7.57
N CYS A 213 -26.04 6.28 8.36
CA CYS A 213 -24.99 5.28 8.57
C CYS A 213 -24.59 5.17 10.03
N ALA A 214 -23.97 4.04 10.36
CA ALA A 214 -23.52 3.70 11.70
C ALA A 214 -22.21 2.89 11.65
N VAL A 215 -21.29 3.21 12.55
CA VAL A 215 -20.08 2.43 12.85
C VAL A 215 -20.32 1.54 14.07
N SER A 216 -19.78 0.32 14.05
CA SER A 216 -19.83 -0.57 15.21
C SER A 216 -19.07 0.00 16.41
N ASP A 217 -19.50 -0.32 17.63
CA ASP A 217 -18.82 0.16 18.84
C ASP A 217 -17.44 -0.49 19.06
N SER A 218 -17.19 -1.63 18.42
CA SER A 218 -15.94 -2.38 18.55
C SER A 218 -15.46 -2.90 17.20
N PRO A 219 -14.14 -3.08 17.03
CA PRO A 219 -13.59 -3.71 15.84
C PRO A 219 -13.88 -5.22 15.86
N GLY A 220 -14.05 -5.80 14.67
CA GLY A 220 -14.11 -7.24 14.46
C GLY A 220 -12.76 -7.93 14.68
N THR A 221 -12.70 -9.22 14.40
CA THR A 221 -11.50 -10.06 14.60
C THR A 221 -10.32 -9.66 13.71
N ASN A 222 -10.57 -8.95 12.62
CA ASN A 222 -9.56 -8.37 11.73
C ASN A 222 -9.07 -6.98 12.16
N GLY A 223 -9.52 -6.48 13.32
CA GLY A 223 -9.17 -5.16 13.83
C GLY A 223 -9.88 -4.00 13.14
N ARG A 224 -10.89 -4.27 12.30
CA ARG A 224 -11.66 -3.24 11.57
C ARG A 224 -13.07 -3.09 12.11
N TYR A 225 -13.59 -1.89 12.05
CA TYR A 225 -14.96 -1.56 12.43
C TYR A 225 -15.93 -1.81 11.29
N THR A 226 -17.16 -2.22 11.61
CA THR A 226 -18.22 -2.39 10.62
C THR A 226 -18.89 -1.05 10.38
N LEU A 227 -18.88 -0.57 9.14
CA LEU A 227 -19.60 0.63 8.70
C LEU A 227 -20.84 0.21 7.91
N THR A 228 -22.02 0.43 8.48
CA THR A 228 -23.30 0.13 7.85
C THR A 228 -23.90 1.41 7.30
N VAL A 229 -24.25 1.40 6.02
CA VAL A 229 -24.90 2.53 5.34
C VAL A 229 -26.27 2.06 4.86
N THR A 230 -27.32 2.79 5.25
CA THR A 230 -28.71 2.44 4.94
C THR A 230 -29.38 3.59 4.22
N GLN A 231 -29.94 3.28 3.04
CA GLN A 231 -30.79 4.18 2.28
C GLN A 231 -31.94 3.35 1.73
N GLN A 232 -33.06 3.31 2.44
CA GLN A 232 -34.12 2.34 2.20
C GLN A 232 -34.59 2.34 0.73
N PRO A 233 -34.78 1.15 0.12
CA PRO A 233 -34.69 -0.19 0.71
C PRO A 233 -33.27 -0.78 0.75
N ASN A 234 -32.26 -0.03 0.30
CA ASN A 234 -30.90 -0.52 0.15
C ASN A 234 -30.09 -0.41 1.45
N GLN A 235 -29.23 -1.39 1.68
CA GLN A 235 -28.27 -1.39 2.78
C GLN A 235 -26.95 -1.93 2.24
N ALA A 236 -25.85 -1.26 2.60
CA ALA A 236 -24.50 -1.68 2.29
C ALA A 236 -23.68 -1.78 3.58
N THR A 237 -22.73 -2.71 3.59
CA THR A 237 -21.80 -2.90 4.71
C THR A 237 -20.37 -2.83 4.19
N TYR A 238 -19.58 -2.03 4.88
CA TYR A 238 -18.18 -1.75 4.63
C TYR A 238 -17.37 -2.04 5.89
N GLU A 239 -16.04 -2.05 5.75
CA GLU A 239 -15.14 -2.08 6.91
C GLU A 239 -14.33 -0.79 6.97
N ALA A 240 -14.03 -0.31 8.18
CA ALA A 240 -13.21 0.87 8.40
C ALA A 240 -12.08 0.57 9.39
N ALA A 241 -10.84 0.89 9.01
CA ALA A 241 -9.68 0.81 9.90
C ALA A 241 -9.27 2.22 10.32
N LEU A 242 -9.17 2.45 11.63
CA LEU A 242 -8.61 3.68 12.17
C LEU A 242 -7.09 3.51 12.25
N ASP A 243 -6.38 3.95 11.20
CA ASP A 243 -4.93 3.78 11.09
C ASP A 243 -4.18 4.77 12.01
N SER A 244 -4.77 5.95 12.24
CA SER A 244 -4.34 6.96 13.22
C SER A 244 -5.51 7.85 13.64
N SER A 245 -5.27 8.82 14.54
CA SER A 245 -6.30 9.77 14.99
C SER A 245 -6.92 10.62 13.87
N ASP A 246 -6.18 10.78 12.77
CA ASP A 246 -6.49 11.67 11.65
C ASP A 246 -6.51 10.93 10.30
N HIS A 247 -6.43 9.60 10.28
CA HIS A 247 -6.51 8.79 9.06
C HIS A 247 -7.36 7.52 9.26
N ILE A 248 -8.30 7.29 8.33
CA ILE A 248 -9.12 6.07 8.24
C ILE A 248 -8.99 5.48 6.85
N SER A 249 -8.78 4.16 6.77
CA SER A 249 -8.94 3.40 5.53
C SER A 249 -10.29 2.70 5.48
N VAL A 250 -11.04 2.84 4.38
CA VAL A 250 -12.34 2.19 4.16
C VAL A 250 -12.20 1.07 3.13
N TYR A 251 -12.86 -0.06 3.39
CA TYR A 251 -12.79 -1.28 2.60
C TYR A 251 -14.20 -1.80 2.25
N THR A 252 -14.29 -2.60 1.19
CA THR A 252 -15.47 -3.43 0.92
C THR A 252 -15.69 -4.44 2.05
N GLY A 253 -16.87 -5.04 2.14
CA GLY A 253 -17.11 -6.19 3.03
C GLY A 253 -16.28 -7.44 2.71
N SER A 254 -15.59 -7.48 1.57
CA SER A 254 -14.59 -8.51 1.23
C SER A 254 -13.16 -8.13 1.62
N GLY A 255 -12.96 -6.95 2.23
CA GLY A 255 -11.67 -6.45 2.70
C GLY A 255 -10.83 -5.71 1.64
N ALA A 256 -11.34 -5.51 0.43
CA ALA A 256 -10.64 -4.77 -0.62
C ALA A 256 -10.69 -3.25 -0.36
N PRO A 257 -9.60 -2.51 -0.54
CA PRO A 257 -9.57 -1.08 -0.26
C PRO A 257 -10.48 -0.29 -1.23
N LEU A 258 -11.22 0.69 -0.68
CA LEU A 258 -12.11 1.59 -1.41
C LEU A 258 -11.54 3.00 -1.50
N TYR A 259 -11.36 3.66 -0.36
CA TYR A 259 -10.85 5.03 -0.25
C TYR A 259 -10.32 5.28 1.16
N GLU A 260 -9.67 6.42 1.33
CA GLU A 260 -9.13 6.89 2.61
C GLU A 260 -9.87 8.15 3.05
N LEU A 261 -9.91 8.38 4.35
CA LEU A 261 -10.44 9.59 4.96
C LEU A 261 -9.34 10.26 5.79
N SER A 262 -9.20 11.58 5.63
CA SER A 262 -8.27 12.40 6.41
C SER A 262 -9.02 13.45 7.21
N ARG A 263 -8.69 13.57 8.50
CA ARG A 263 -9.27 14.58 9.40
C ARG A 263 -8.58 15.94 9.18
N HIS A 264 -9.33 17.02 9.30
CA HIS A 264 -8.80 18.39 9.33
C HIS A 264 -8.61 18.90 10.76
#